data_AF-U9UJG1-F1
#
_entry.id   AF-U9UJG1-F1
#
_cell.length_a   1.000
_cell.length_b   1.000
_cell.length_c   1.000
_cell.angle_alpha   90.00
_cell.angle_beta   90.00
_cell.angle_gamma   90.00
#
_symmetry.space_group_name_H-M   'P 1'
#
loop_
_entity.id
_entity.type
_entity.pdbx_description
1 polymer ?
#
loop_
_entity_poly.entity_id
_entity_poly.type
_entity_poly.pdbx_seq_one_letter_code
_entity_poly.pdbx_strand_id
1 'polypeptide(L)'
;MPKEGRLDPSKTFKSQQEFVTRTIIFTIKQLIDFTVYPVNENILYQIIYRRHRSQRDTYQINNKELEEKKRNQKETQKHTLKRLRRTKMINNLKNNNDHLIGQFNKTELEPITKQNCYHSPEESDENNNIIVKDLPWRSDTLRKFLRGYLDKDVKRGKRIRVYVDHIADDKKPVGAPKWTISGYNGELKRAVSTACNE
;
A
#
# COMPACT_ATOMS: atom_id res chain seq x y z
N MET A 1 4.29 -19.56 -10.04
CA MET A 1 4.12 -19.73 -8.58
C MET A 1 3.64 -21.15 -8.35
N PRO A 2 4.39 -22.00 -7.63
CA PRO A 2 3.96 -23.38 -7.39
C PRO A 2 2.69 -23.37 -6.53
N LYS A 3 1.77 -24.30 -6.81
CA LYS A 3 0.51 -24.49 -6.05
C LYS A 3 0.74 -25.21 -4.71
N GLU A 4 1.89 -25.85 -4.56
CA GLU A 4 2.27 -26.58 -3.35
C GLU A 4 2.60 -25.60 -2.22
N GLY A 5 1.83 -25.69 -1.13
CA GLY A 5 1.97 -24.81 0.03
C GLY A 5 0.87 -23.75 0.18
N ARG A 6 -0.09 -23.66 -0.75
CA ARG A 6 -1.25 -22.78 -0.57
C ARG A 6 -2.24 -23.45 0.39
N LEU A 7 -2.28 -22.98 1.64
CA LEU A 7 -3.26 -23.41 2.64
C LEU A 7 -4.67 -23.30 2.04
N ASP A 8 -5.41 -24.41 2.02
CA ASP A 8 -6.82 -24.43 1.65
C ASP A 8 -7.63 -23.86 2.83
N PRO A 9 -8.15 -22.62 2.73
CA PRO A 9 -8.80 -21.95 3.84
C PRO A 9 -10.07 -22.68 4.30
N SER A 10 -10.72 -23.39 3.39
CA SER A 10 -11.95 -24.13 3.68
C SER A 10 -11.66 -25.37 4.53
N LYS A 11 -10.56 -26.07 4.24
CA LYS A 11 -10.11 -27.24 5.02
C LYS A 11 -9.54 -26.83 6.37
N THR A 12 -8.76 -25.76 6.45
CA THR A 12 -8.17 -25.29 7.72
C THR A 12 -9.22 -24.72 8.67
N PHE A 13 -10.20 -23.96 8.17
CA PHE A 13 -11.30 -23.45 9.00
C PHE A 13 -12.17 -24.58 9.55
N LYS A 14 -12.57 -25.54 8.70
CA LYS A 14 -13.38 -26.68 9.13
C LYS A 14 -12.65 -27.55 10.16
N SER A 15 -11.35 -27.80 9.94
CA SER A 15 -10.51 -28.54 10.88
C SER A 15 -10.36 -27.82 12.23
N GLN A 16 -10.16 -26.49 12.23
CA GLN A 16 -10.09 -25.72 13.47
C GLN A 16 -11.44 -25.69 14.20
N GLN A 17 -12.54 -25.53 13.47
CA GLN A 17 -13.90 -25.56 14.04
C GLN A 17 -14.19 -26.91 14.69
N GLU A 18 -13.80 -28.01 14.03
CA GLU A 18 -13.98 -29.37 14.54
C GLU A 18 -13.15 -29.62 15.80
N PHE A 19 -11.89 -29.18 15.83
CA PHE A 19 -11.04 -29.25 17.02
C PHE A 19 -11.61 -28.45 18.20
N VAL A 20 -12.08 -27.22 17.97
CA VAL A 20 -12.70 -26.40 19.02
C VAL A 20 -13.97 -27.06 19.56
N THR A 21 -14.83 -27.57 18.68
CA THR A 21 -16.14 -28.10 19.06
C THR A 21 -16.03 -29.47 19.71
N ARG A 22 -15.26 -30.39 19.11
CA ARG A 22 -15.19 -31.78 19.56
C ARG A 22 -14.18 -32.03 20.66
N THR A 23 -13.14 -31.21 20.73
CA THR A 23 -12.07 -31.41 21.72
C THR A 23 -12.18 -30.38 22.83
N ILE A 24 -12.02 -29.10 22.52
CA ILE A 24 -11.93 -28.06 23.57
C ILE A 24 -13.25 -27.93 24.35
N ILE A 25 -14.38 -27.75 23.66
CA ILE A 25 -15.69 -27.57 24.30
C ILE A 25 -16.09 -28.83 25.07
N PHE A 26 -15.87 -30.00 24.48
CA PHE A 26 -16.17 -31.27 25.13
C PHE A 26 -15.37 -31.46 26.42
N THR A 27 -14.05 -31.23 26.39
CA THR A 27 -13.19 -31.34 27.57
C THR A 27 -13.60 -30.35 28.66
N ILE A 28 -13.96 -29.11 28.30
CA ILE A 28 -14.43 -28.13 29.28
C ILE A 28 -15.77 -28.56 29.89
N LYS A 29 -16.69 -29.15 29.10
CA LYS A 29 -17.94 -29.72 29.62
C LYS A 29 -17.69 -30.85 30.62
N GLN A 30 -16.67 -31.68 30.42
CA GLN A 30 -16.33 -32.75 31.38
C GLN A 30 -15.71 -32.23 32.67
N LEU A 31 -15.05 -31.06 32.65
CA LEU A 31 -14.33 -30.50 33.79
C LEU A 31 -15.18 -29.55 34.64
N ILE A 32 -16.26 -28.98 34.10
CA ILE A 32 -17.14 -28.07 34.83
C ILE A 32 -18.24 -28.88 35.53
N ASP A 33 -18.35 -28.68 36.84
CA ASP A 33 -19.51 -29.16 37.58
C ASP A 33 -20.73 -28.27 37.29
N PHE A 34 -21.62 -28.76 36.43
CA PHE A 34 -22.83 -28.06 36.04
C PHE A 34 -23.88 -27.98 37.15
N THR A 35 -23.72 -28.76 38.23
CA THR A 35 -24.61 -28.69 39.39
C THR A 35 -24.28 -27.49 40.27
N VAL A 36 -22.99 -27.11 40.33
CA VAL A 36 -22.51 -25.94 41.08
C VAL A 36 -22.49 -24.68 40.21
N TYR A 37 -22.19 -24.82 38.92
CA TYR A 37 -22.14 -23.71 37.97
C TYR A 37 -23.02 -24.01 36.75
N PRO A 38 -24.25 -23.45 36.65
CA PRO A 38 -25.17 -23.71 35.54
C PRO A 38 -24.73 -22.97 34.26
N VAL A 39 -23.56 -23.33 33.74
CA VAL A 39 -22.94 -22.76 32.54
C VAL A 39 -23.50 -23.49 31.33
N ASN A 40 -24.42 -22.86 30.61
CA ASN A 40 -24.89 -23.41 29.33
C ASN A 40 -23.82 -23.26 28.22
N GLU A 41 -23.99 -24.01 27.13
CA GLU A 41 -23.04 -24.06 26.02
C GLU A 41 -22.81 -22.68 25.37
N ASN A 42 -23.83 -21.82 25.33
CA ASN A 42 -23.70 -20.46 24.82
C ASN A 42 -22.75 -19.60 25.67
N ILE A 43 -22.80 -19.74 27.00
CA ILE A 43 -21.87 -19.08 27.92
C ILE A 43 -20.43 -19.58 27.70
N LEU A 44 -20.25 -20.89 27.45
CA LEU A 44 -18.94 -21.45 27.14
C LEU A 44 -18.37 -20.90 25.82
N TYR A 45 -19.19 -20.80 24.76
CA TYR A 45 -18.80 -20.14 23.52
C TYR A 45 -18.39 -18.68 23.74
N GLN A 46 -19.16 -17.93 24.55
CA GLN A 46 -18.84 -16.55 24.91
C GLN A 46 -17.49 -16.43 25.65
N ILE A 47 -17.21 -17.33 26.60
CA ILE A 47 -15.95 -17.33 27.35
C ILE A 47 -14.76 -17.60 26.41
N ILE A 48 -14.86 -18.63 25.56
CA ILE A 48 -13.80 -18.97 24.59
C ILE A 48 -13.59 -17.81 23.62
N TYR A 49 -14.67 -17.23 23.10
CA TYR A 49 -14.60 -16.08 22.20
C TYR A 49 -13.91 -14.88 22.84
N ARG A 50 -14.31 -14.50 24.06
CA ARG A 50 -13.72 -13.39 24.81
C ARG A 50 -12.24 -13.63 25.11
N ARG A 51 -11.88 -14.84 25.52
CA ARG A 51 -10.47 -15.22 25.78
C ARG A 51 -9.63 -15.11 24.52
N HIS A 52 -10.11 -15.66 23.40
CA HIS A 52 -9.40 -15.58 22.12
C HIS A 52 -9.27 -14.13 21.63
N ARG A 53 -10.32 -13.31 21.79
CA ARG A 53 -10.26 -11.88 21.49
C ARG A 53 -9.20 -11.17 22.34
N SER A 54 -9.23 -11.37 23.66
CA SER A 54 -8.24 -10.78 24.58
C SER A 54 -6.82 -11.18 24.23
N GLN A 55 -6.56 -12.46 23.92
CA GLN A 55 -5.23 -12.92 23.51
C GLN A 55 -4.75 -12.25 22.22
N ARG A 56 -5.63 -12.10 21.23
CA ARG A 56 -5.31 -11.37 19.99
C ARG A 56 -5.00 -9.90 20.28
N ASP A 57 -5.80 -9.26 21.13
CA ASP A 57 -5.61 -7.84 21.47
C ASP A 57 -4.28 -7.64 22.22
N THR A 58 -3.97 -8.50 23.21
CA THR A 58 -2.67 -8.49 23.92
C THR A 58 -1.50 -8.74 22.96
N TYR A 59 -1.62 -9.71 22.05
CA TYR A 59 -0.60 -9.96 21.04
C TYR A 59 -0.39 -8.75 20.13
N GLN A 60 -1.47 -8.09 19.69
CA GLN A 60 -1.38 -6.87 18.87
C GLN A 60 -0.70 -5.73 19.62
N ILE A 61 -1.03 -5.54 20.90
CA ILE A 61 -0.40 -4.51 21.75
C ILE A 61 1.09 -4.80 21.90
N ASN A 62 1.45 -6.02 22.28
CA ASN A 62 2.83 -6.42 22.52
C ASN A 62 3.70 -6.37 21.25
N ASN A 63 3.10 -6.60 20.07
CA ASN A 63 3.81 -6.57 18.80
C ASN A 63 3.58 -5.28 18.00
N LYS A 64 2.91 -4.27 18.59
CA LYS A 64 2.51 -3.05 17.87
C LYS A 64 3.69 -2.39 17.16
N GLU A 65 4.79 -2.20 17.88
CA GLU A 65 6.00 -1.56 17.35
C GLU A 65 6.65 -2.39 16.23
N LEU A 66 6.68 -3.72 16.38
CA LEU A 66 7.22 -4.61 15.37
C LEU A 66 6.36 -4.61 14.09
N GLU A 67 5.04 -4.65 14.25
CA GLU A 67 4.10 -4.60 13.13
C GLU A 67 4.13 -3.24 12.44
N GLU A 68 4.29 -2.15 13.18
CA GLU A 68 4.48 -0.80 12.64
C GLU A 68 5.79 -0.70 11.83
N LYS A 69 6.91 -1.21 12.37
CA LYS A 69 8.18 -1.31 11.62
C LYS A 69 8.02 -2.12 10.32
N LYS A 70 7.32 -3.26 10.36
CA LYS A 70 7.04 -4.07 9.17
C LYS A 70 6.18 -3.33 8.15
N ARG A 71 5.17 -2.57 8.59
CA ARG A 71 4.33 -1.75 7.70
C ARG A 71 5.17 -0.67 7.02
N ASN A 72 5.95 0.08 7.79
CA ASN A 72 6.82 1.14 7.29
C ASN A 72 7.87 0.61 6.30
N GLN A 73 8.45 -0.57 6.56
CA GLN A 73 9.36 -1.24 5.63
C GLN A 73 8.67 -1.60 4.31
N LYS A 74 7.46 -2.19 4.36
CA LYS A 74 6.69 -2.55 3.15
C LYS A 74 6.34 -1.31 2.34
N GLU A 75 5.96 -0.22 2.98
CA GLU A 75 5.69 1.06 2.31
C GLU A 75 6.95 1.60 1.62
N THR A 76 8.07 1.67 2.34
CA THR A 76 9.35 2.13 1.80
C THR A 76 9.81 1.30 0.59
N GLN A 77 9.59 -0.03 0.64
CA GLN A 77 9.85 -0.93 -0.48
C GLN A 77 8.97 -0.61 -1.69
N LYS A 78 7.66 -0.39 -1.50
CA LYS A 78 6.74 -0.01 -2.60
C LYS A 78 7.16 1.31 -3.26
N HIS A 79 7.51 2.32 -2.46
CA HIS A 79 8.03 3.60 -2.98
C HIS A 79 9.27 3.41 -3.84
N THR A 80 10.22 2.62 -3.32
CA THR A 80 11.48 2.34 -4.02
C THR A 80 11.24 1.60 -5.34
N LEU A 81 10.35 0.60 -5.36
CA LEU A 81 9.98 -0.11 -6.59
C LEU A 81 9.32 0.81 -7.62
N LYS A 82 8.45 1.73 -7.18
CA LYS A 82 7.81 2.72 -8.06
C LYS A 82 8.84 3.67 -8.69
N ARG A 83 9.78 4.19 -7.89
CA ARG A 83 10.89 5.00 -8.39
C ARG A 83 11.71 4.22 -9.42
N LEU A 84 12.13 3.00 -9.09
CA LEU A 84 12.94 2.16 -9.99
C LEU A 84 12.26 1.90 -11.34
N ARG A 85 10.95 1.64 -11.36
CA ARG A 85 10.19 1.48 -12.62
C ARG A 85 10.24 2.74 -13.48
N ARG A 86 9.99 3.90 -12.86
CA ARG A 86 10.02 5.19 -13.56
C ARG A 86 11.42 5.56 -14.03
N THR A 87 12.46 5.26 -13.24
CA THR A 87 13.85 5.42 -13.67
C THR A 87 14.15 4.59 -14.91
N LYS A 88 13.71 3.32 -14.96
CA LYS A 88 13.85 2.48 -16.15
C LYS A 88 13.14 3.08 -17.36
N MET A 89 11.91 3.56 -17.18
CA MET A 89 11.13 4.19 -18.26
C MET A 89 11.82 5.46 -18.78
N ILE A 90 12.28 6.34 -17.89
CA ILE A 90 13.02 7.55 -18.27
C ILE A 90 14.27 7.19 -19.06
N ASN A 91 15.05 6.19 -18.63
CA ASN A 91 16.25 5.78 -19.35
C ASN A 91 15.92 5.18 -20.72
N ASN A 92 14.86 4.38 -20.83
CA ASN A 92 14.39 3.85 -22.11
C ASN A 92 13.99 4.97 -23.07
N LEU A 93 13.21 5.95 -22.60
CA LEU A 93 12.80 7.10 -23.40
C LEU A 93 14.00 7.98 -23.82
N LYS A 94 15.00 8.15 -22.95
CA LYS A 94 16.26 8.82 -23.31
C LYS A 94 16.97 8.10 -24.45
N ASN A 95 17.07 6.77 -24.39
CA ASN A 95 17.74 5.98 -25.43
C ASN A 95 16.99 6.03 -26.77
N ASN A 96 15.67 6.19 -26.73
CA ASN A 96 14.83 6.29 -27.91
C ASN A 96 14.68 7.72 -28.44
N ASN A 97 15.43 8.70 -27.90
CA ASN A 97 15.35 10.11 -28.25
C ASN A 97 13.92 10.66 -28.18
N ASP A 98 13.20 10.30 -27.12
CA ASP A 98 11.83 10.77 -26.92
C ASP A 98 11.75 12.30 -26.88
N HIS A 99 10.79 12.86 -27.62
CA HIS A 99 10.63 14.29 -27.80
C HIS A 99 10.36 15.03 -26.48
N LEU A 100 9.50 14.49 -25.60
CA LEU A 100 9.20 15.13 -24.33
C LEU A 100 10.41 15.06 -23.39
N ILE A 101 11.08 13.90 -23.32
CA ILE A 101 12.29 13.75 -22.51
C ILE A 101 13.42 14.68 -22.96
N GLY A 102 13.52 14.94 -24.26
CA GLY A 102 14.49 15.89 -24.84
C GLY A 102 14.28 17.34 -24.41
N GLN A 103 13.09 17.72 -23.94
CA GLN A 103 12.80 19.09 -23.48
C GLN A 103 13.26 19.36 -22.04
N PHE A 104 13.58 18.33 -21.26
CA PHE A 104 14.12 18.51 -19.92
C PHE A 104 15.61 18.80 -19.98
N ASN A 105 16.09 19.70 -19.11
CA ASN A 105 17.53 19.87 -18.93
C ASN A 105 18.16 18.56 -18.42
N LYS A 106 19.45 18.33 -18.75
CA LYS A 106 20.17 17.08 -18.44
C LYS A 106 20.02 16.61 -16.97
N THR A 107 19.96 17.57 -16.04
CA THR A 107 19.89 17.33 -14.59
C THR A 107 18.47 17.35 -14.02
N GLU A 108 17.45 17.84 -14.75
CA GLU A 108 16.11 18.06 -14.21
C GLU A 108 15.34 16.78 -13.89
N LEU A 109 15.70 15.67 -14.55
CA LEU A 109 15.10 14.36 -14.29
C LEU A 109 15.85 13.56 -13.22
N GLU A 110 17.06 13.97 -12.81
CA GLU A 110 17.82 13.25 -11.80
C GLU A 110 17.14 13.17 -10.43
N PRO A 111 16.49 14.24 -9.91
CA PRO A 111 15.81 14.15 -8.62
C PRO A 111 14.72 13.08 -8.60
N ILE A 112 14.01 12.91 -9.72
CA ILE A 112 12.96 11.90 -9.87
C ILE A 112 13.56 10.49 -9.90
N THR A 113 14.73 10.29 -10.52
CA THR A 113 15.34 8.96 -10.56
C THR A 113 16.04 8.59 -9.25
N LYS A 114 16.54 9.58 -8.49
CA LYS A 114 17.34 9.38 -7.27
C LYS A 114 16.52 9.40 -5.97
N GLN A 115 15.47 10.21 -5.87
CA GLN A 115 14.79 10.48 -4.59
C GLN A 115 13.35 9.96 -4.56
N ASN A 116 12.97 9.25 -3.48
CA ASN A 116 11.62 8.69 -3.32
C ASN A 116 10.53 9.75 -3.09
N CYS A 117 10.90 10.94 -2.58
CA CYS A 117 9.97 12.02 -2.21
C CYS A 117 9.14 12.57 -3.39
N TYR A 118 9.62 12.46 -4.63
CA TYR A 118 8.85 12.87 -5.82
C TYR A 118 7.68 11.91 -6.15
N HIS A 119 7.61 10.75 -5.49
CA HIS A 119 6.64 9.70 -5.76
C HIS A 119 5.60 9.60 -4.64
N SER A 120 4.32 9.77 -5.00
CA SER A 120 3.19 9.62 -4.08
C SER A 120 3.19 8.27 -3.35
N PRO A 121 2.91 8.28 -2.03
CA PRO A 121 2.55 7.10 -1.27
C PRO A 121 1.31 6.39 -1.82
N GLU A 122 1.29 5.06 -1.66
CA GLU A 122 0.20 4.20 -2.09
C GLU A 122 -0.19 3.22 -0.99
N GLU A 123 -1.45 3.28 -0.58
CA GLU A 123 -2.06 2.37 0.39
C GLU A 123 -3.19 1.58 -0.28
N SER A 124 -3.46 0.39 0.26
CA SER A 124 -4.65 -0.37 -0.14
C SER A 124 -5.79 0.02 0.79
N ASP A 125 -6.95 0.34 0.24
CA ASP A 125 -8.17 0.47 1.05
C ASP A 125 -8.80 -0.92 1.32
N GLU A 126 -9.88 -0.92 2.10
CA GLU A 126 -10.66 -2.11 2.43
C GLU A 126 -11.30 -2.77 1.19
N ASN A 127 -11.61 -1.97 0.16
CA ASN A 127 -12.20 -2.41 -1.10
C ASN A 127 -11.15 -2.89 -2.11
N ASN A 128 -9.89 -3.06 -1.69
CA ASN A 128 -8.77 -3.44 -2.55
C ASN A 128 -8.50 -2.44 -3.69
N ASN A 129 -8.94 -1.20 -3.57
CA ASN A 129 -8.46 -0.08 -4.37
C ASN A 129 -7.07 0.35 -3.88
N ILE A 130 -6.41 1.18 -4.68
CA ILE A 130 -5.14 1.80 -4.34
C ILE A 130 -5.41 3.28 -4.09
N ILE A 131 -5.27 3.72 -2.85
CA ILE A 131 -5.32 5.13 -2.49
C ILE A 131 -3.93 5.72 -2.73
N VAL A 132 -3.84 6.68 -3.65
CA VAL A 132 -2.63 7.41 -3.96
C VAL A 132 -2.70 8.78 -3.27
N LYS A 133 -1.80 9.02 -2.33
CA LYS A 133 -1.78 10.25 -1.54
C LYS A 133 -0.99 11.34 -2.27
N ASP A 134 -1.66 12.43 -2.61
CA ASP A 134 -1.08 13.51 -3.40
C ASP A 134 -0.40 14.56 -2.55
N LEU A 135 0.92 14.62 -2.67
CA LEU A 135 1.73 15.60 -1.96
C LEU A 135 1.37 17.03 -2.46
N PRO A 136 1.00 17.96 -1.58
CA PRO A 136 0.53 19.30 -1.98
C PRO A 136 1.60 20.14 -2.65
N TRP A 137 2.87 19.98 -2.26
CA TRP A 137 3.99 20.72 -2.84
C TRP A 137 4.29 20.37 -4.31
N ARG A 138 3.77 19.25 -4.82
CA ARG A 138 4.02 18.81 -6.21
C ARG A 138 3.12 19.54 -7.18
N SER A 139 3.73 20.07 -8.24
CA SER A 139 3.01 20.64 -9.37
C SER A 139 2.12 19.63 -10.07
N ASP A 140 1.04 20.12 -10.69
CA ASP A 140 0.22 19.30 -11.57
C ASP A 140 0.99 18.80 -12.79
N THR A 141 1.97 19.57 -13.27
CA THR A 141 2.89 19.14 -14.33
C THR A 141 3.64 17.87 -13.93
N LEU A 142 4.22 17.83 -12.73
CA LEU A 142 4.89 16.63 -12.22
C LEU A 142 3.90 15.48 -12.06
N ARG A 143 2.72 15.73 -11.49
CA ARG A 143 1.68 14.69 -11.31
C ARG A 143 1.29 14.06 -12.66
N LYS A 144 1.04 14.88 -13.68
CA LYS A 144 0.72 14.44 -15.05
C LYS A 144 1.87 13.69 -15.69
N PHE A 145 3.08 14.24 -15.67
CA PHE A 145 4.26 13.56 -16.21
C PHE A 145 4.47 12.17 -15.59
N LEU A 146 4.36 12.08 -14.26
CA LEU A 146 4.55 10.83 -13.56
C LEU A 146 3.47 9.78 -13.85
N ARG A 147 2.19 10.18 -14.02
CA ARG A 147 1.03 9.27 -14.13
C ARG A 147 0.56 9.04 -15.56
N GLY A 148 0.45 10.11 -16.32
CA GLY A 148 -0.05 10.11 -17.69
C GLY A 148 1.02 9.72 -18.68
N TYR A 149 2.29 10.00 -18.37
CA TYR A 149 3.39 9.75 -19.28
C TYR A 149 4.23 8.52 -18.87
N LEU A 150 4.94 8.59 -17.73
CA LEU A 150 5.84 7.50 -17.33
C LEU A 150 5.13 6.21 -16.93
N ASP A 151 3.91 6.30 -16.43
CA ASP A 151 3.13 5.14 -16.00
C ASP A 151 2.12 4.69 -17.08
N LYS A 152 2.13 5.26 -18.30
CA LYS A 152 1.14 4.97 -19.38
C LYS A 152 1.07 3.48 -19.69
N ASP A 153 2.22 2.82 -19.79
CA ASP A 153 2.34 1.39 -20.15
C ASP A 153 2.26 0.44 -18.95
N VAL A 154 2.15 0.97 -17.73
CA VAL A 154 1.97 0.13 -16.55
C VAL A 154 0.55 -0.42 -16.59
N LYS A 155 0.41 -1.67 -17.07
CA LYS A 155 -0.84 -2.44 -17.08
C LYS A 155 -1.66 -2.08 -15.83
N ARG A 156 -2.75 -1.32 -16.03
CA ARG A 156 -3.70 -1.04 -14.97
C ARG A 156 -4.28 -2.39 -14.57
N GLY A 157 -3.79 -2.95 -13.46
CA GLY A 157 -4.39 -4.15 -12.90
C GLY A 157 -5.87 -3.89 -12.58
N LYS A 158 -6.62 -4.93 -12.23
CA LYS A 158 -8.04 -4.84 -11.85
C LYS A 158 -8.36 -3.89 -10.68
N ARG A 159 -7.35 -3.31 -10.04
CA ARG A 159 -7.48 -2.44 -8.87
C ARG A 159 -7.63 -0.98 -9.32
N ILE A 160 -8.70 -0.34 -8.86
CA ILE A 160 -8.96 1.08 -9.11
C ILE A 160 -7.97 1.91 -8.31
N ARG A 161 -7.47 3.00 -8.91
CA ARG A 161 -6.63 3.99 -8.22
C ARG A 161 -7.47 5.21 -7.88
N VAL A 162 -7.51 5.57 -6.61
CA VAL A 162 -8.20 6.75 -6.10
C VAL A 162 -7.14 7.74 -5.63
N TYR A 163 -7.19 8.97 -6.14
CA TYR A 163 -6.25 10.03 -5.76
C TYR A 163 -6.92 10.88 -4.69
N VAL A 164 -6.22 11.05 -3.57
CA VAL A 164 -6.68 11.88 -2.44
C VAL A 164 -5.58 12.84 -2.05
N ASP A 165 -5.94 14.03 -1.61
CA ASP A 165 -4.97 14.98 -1.10
C ASP A 165 -4.30 14.42 0.15
N HIS A 166 -2.97 14.52 0.20
CA HIS A 166 -2.24 14.13 1.39
C HIS A 166 -2.31 15.25 2.42
N ILE A 167 -2.81 14.94 3.62
CA ILE A 167 -2.92 15.90 4.73
C ILE A 167 -1.54 16.14 5.40
N ALA A 168 -0.47 15.47 4.96
CA ALA A 168 0.87 15.58 5.56
C ALA A 168 1.94 16.09 4.58
N ASP A 169 2.98 16.70 5.19
CA ASP A 169 4.23 17.22 4.63
C ASP A 169 4.13 18.03 3.33
N ASP A 170 3.89 19.34 3.49
CA ASP A 170 4.03 20.37 2.44
C ASP A 170 5.50 20.67 2.09
N LYS A 171 6.44 19.97 2.71
CA LYS A 171 7.85 20.28 2.57
C LYS A 171 8.40 19.68 1.29
N LYS A 172 8.62 20.55 0.29
CA LYS A 172 9.35 20.18 -0.92
C LYS A 172 10.81 19.81 -0.61
N PRO A 173 11.44 18.93 -1.41
CA PRO A 173 12.87 18.67 -1.32
C PRO A 173 13.70 19.93 -1.54
N VAL A 174 14.84 20.03 -0.85
CA VAL A 174 15.80 21.12 -1.05
C VAL A 174 16.33 21.06 -2.49
N GLY A 175 16.31 22.19 -3.19
CA GLY A 175 16.75 22.28 -4.58
C GLY A 175 15.81 21.60 -5.59
N ALA A 176 14.54 21.35 -5.23
CA ALA A 176 13.57 20.79 -6.16
C ALA A 176 13.47 21.64 -7.46
N PRO A 177 13.49 21.01 -8.66
CA PRO A 177 13.37 21.75 -9.91
C PRO A 177 12.07 22.56 -9.95
N LYS A 178 12.10 23.78 -10.50
CA LYS A 178 10.94 24.69 -10.49
C LYS A 178 9.66 24.07 -11.04
N TRP A 179 9.79 23.26 -12.09
CA TRP A 179 8.65 22.60 -12.73
C TRP A 179 7.96 21.54 -11.86
N THR A 180 8.61 21.08 -10.79
CA THR A 180 8.07 20.08 -9.86
C THR A 180 7.25 20.69 -8.73
N ILE A 181 7.30 22.01 -8.54
CA ILE A 181 6.73 22.71 -7.38
C ILE A 181 5.33 23.25 -7.72
N SER A 182 4.39 23.13 -6.79
CA SER A 182 3.02 23.66 -6.91
C SER A 182 2.99 25.12 -7.38
N GLY A 183 1.98 25.45 -8.18
CA GLY A 183 1.86 26.77 -8.82
C GLY A 183 2.72 26.96 -10.09
N TYR A 184 3.51 25.97 -10.51
CA TYR A 184 4.28 26.06 -11.75
C TYR A 184 3.38 26.30 -12.98
N ASN A 185 3.76 27.30 -13.79
CA ASN A 185 3.04 27.68 -15.02
C ASN A 185 3.97 27.89 -16.23
N GLY A 186 5.16 27.28 -16.23
CA GLY A 186 6.14 27.43 -17.31
C GLY A 186 5.90 26.50 -18.50
N GLU A 187 6.85 26.50 -19.43
CA GLU A 187 6.76 25.81 -20.73
C GLU A 187 6.55 24.30 -20.62
N LEU A 188 7.23 23.64 -19.68
CA LEU A 188 7.08 22.20 -19.46
C LEU A 188 5.65 21.79 -19.10
N LYS A 189 4.84 22.71 -18.54
CA LYS A 189 3.42 22.43 -18.25
C LYS A 189 2.64 22.17 -19.53
N ARG A 190 2.89 22.96 -20.58
CA ARG A 190 2.26 22.82 -21.89
C ARG A 190 2.74 21.53 -22.54
N ALA A 191 4.05 21.35 -22.62
CA ALA A 191 4.66 20.17 -23.23
C ALA A 191 4.17 18.84 -22.63
N VAL A 192 4.19 18.73 -21.29
CA VAL A 192 3.70 17.54 -20.59
C VAL A 192 2.20 17.33 -20.82
N SER A 193 1.41 18.41 -20.84
CA SER A 193 -0.03 18.29 -21.06
C SER A 193 -0.35 17.78 -22.47
N THR A 194 0.34 18.30 -23.49
CA THR A 194 0.20 17.82 -24.88
C THR A 194 0.56 16.34 -24.98
N ALA A 195 1.75 15.96 -24.50
CA ALA A 195 2.24 14.58 -24.60
C ALA A 195 1.43 13.55 -23.78
N CYS A 196 0.69 13.98 -22.76
CA CYS A 196 -0.20 13.09 -21.98
C CYS A 196 -1.62 12.97 -22.57
N ASN A 197 -2.02 13.92 -23.43
CA ASN A 197 -3.34 13.93 -24.06
C ASN A 197 -3.34 13.25 -25.45
N GLU A 198 -2.15 13.00 -26.02
CA GLU A 198 -1.90 12.10 -27.16
C GLU A 198 -1.88 10.63 -26.74
#